data_AF-A0A7X3Y896-F1
#
_entry.id   AF-A0A7X3Y896-F1
#
_cell.length_a   1.000
_cell.length_b   1.000
_cell.length_c   1.000
_cell.angle_alpha   90.00
_cell.angle_beta   90.00
_cell.angle_gamma   90.00
#
_symmetry.space_group_name_H-M   'P 1'
#
loop_
_entity.id
_entity.type
_entity.pdbx_description
1 polymer ?
#
loop_
_entity_poly.entity_id
_entity_poly.type
_entity_poly.pdbx_seq_one_letter_code
_entity_poly.pdbx_strand_id
1 'polypeptide(L)'
;MPEFEHEAVNYSVAEKVRGMAHSNGMESFWAMPNRAHNGTFHKMRPKHLQRYVSEFTDKHNIGDSGTLAQMRDTVARIAGRRLLYRDLVADNGLSNAARP
;
A
#
# COMPACT_ATOMS: atom_id res chain seq x y z
N MET A 1 -4.32 11.13 -30.66
CA MET A 1 -3.77 10.59 -29.40
C MET A 1 -2.71 9.58 -29.79
N PRO A 2 -1.50 9.56 -29.21
CA PRO A 2 -0.54 8.52 -29.52
C PRO A 2 -1.10 7.17 -29.05
N GLU A 3 -0.93 6.16 -29.88
CA GLU A 3 -1.35 4.78 -29.63
C GLU A 3 -0.35 4.17 -28.63
N PHE A 4 -0.82 3.84 -27.43
CA PHE A 4 0.01 3.18 -26.43
C PHE A 4 0.03 1.68 -26.75
N GLU A 5 1.21 1.10 -26.94
CA GLU A 5 1.34 -0.36 -27.09
C GLU A 5 0.98 -1.02 -25.75
N HIS A 6 -0.16 -1.70 -25.72
CA HIS A 6 -0.64 -2.45 -24.57
C HIS A 6 -0.14 -3.89 -24.65
N GLU A 7 0.78 -4.26 -23.77
CA GLU A 7 1.20 -5.65 -23.59
C GLU A 7 0.43 -6.31 -22.44
N ALA A 8 0.03 -7.57 -22.62
CA ALA A 8 -0.63 -8.38 -21.61
C ALA A 8 0.16 -9.68 -21.38
N VAL A 9 0.33 -10.05 -20.11
CA VAL A 9 1.00 -11.29 -19.69
C VAL A 9 -0.07 -12.31 -19.30
N ASN A 10 0.02 -13.52 -19.86
CA ASN A 10 -0.96 -14.57 -19.60
C ASN A 10 -0.52 -15.52 -18.48
N TYR A 11 -1.17 -15.41 -17.33
CA TYR A 11 -0.93 -16.27 -16.17
C TYR A 11 -1.40 -17.72 -16.33
N SER A 12 -2.32 -18.01 -17.27
CA SER A 12 -2.89 -19.36 -17.45
C SER A 12 -1.86 -20.38 -17.95
N VAL A 13 -0.73 -19.90 -18.48
CA VAL A 13 0.38 -20.71 -19.02
C VAL A 13 1.67 -20.56 -18.20
N ALA A 14 1.58 -20.00 -16.98
CA ALA A 14 2.73 -19.73 -16.10
C ALA A 14 3.82 -18.82 -16.72
N GLU A 15 3.49 -18.03 -17.75
CA GLU A 15 4.39 -17.01 -18.32
C GLU A 15 4.49 -15.86 -17.30
N LYS A 16 5.58 -15.83 -16.52
CA LYS A 16 5.82 -14.78 -15.50
C LYS A 16 6.52 -13.53 -16.05
N VAL A 17 6.99 -13.58 -17.30
CA VAL A 17 7.79 -12.52 -17.92
C VAL A 17 7.52 -12.50 -19.42
N ARG A 18 7.08 -11.35 -19.95
CA ARG A 18 7.11 -11.05 -21.38
C ARG A 18 7.79 -9.69 -21.57
N GLY A 19 9.08 -9.68 -21.93
CA GLY A 19 9.85 -8.45 -22.11
C GLY A 19 9.93 -7.59 -20.85
N MET A 20 9.53 -6.31 -20.95
CA MET A 20 9.46 -5.35 -19.83
C MET A 20 8.13 -5.40 -19.06
N ALA A 21 7.14 -6.18 -19.52
CA ALA A 21 5.88 -6.39 -18.82
C ALA A 21 6.06 -7.49 -17.77
N HIS A 22 6.24 -7.09 -16.50
CA HIS A 22 6.29 -8.01 -15.37
C HIS A 22 5.39 -7.53 -14.22
N SER A 23 4.66 -8.47 -13.61
CA SER A 23 3.80 -8.22 -12.44
C SER A 23 4.55 -8.34 -11.10
N ASN A 24 5.77 -8.86 -11.12
CA ASN A 24 6.54 -9.21 -9.92
C ASN A 24 6.67 -8.05 -8.92
N GLY A 25 6.84 -6.81 -9.41
CA GLY A 25 6.92 -5.63 -8.54
C GLY A 25 5.61 -5.38 -7.78
N MET A 26 4.47 -5.45 -8.48
CA MET A 26 3.16 -5.26 -7.88
C MET A 26 2.83 -6.39 -6.89
N GLU A 27 3.13 -7.65 -7.25
CA GLU A 27 2.94 -8.81 -6.37
C GLU A 27 3.80 -8.70 -5.10
N SER A 28 5.07 -8.30 -5.25
CA SER A 28 6.00 -8.09 -4.14
C SER A 28 5.51 -6.98 -3.19
N PHE A 29 5.02 -5.87 -3.75
CA PHE A 29 4.40 -4.82 -2.96
C PHE A 29 3.22 -5.33 -2.14
N TRP A 30 2.26 -6.04 -2.75
CA TRP A 30 1.05 -6.52 -2.06
C TRP A 30 1.31 -7.66 -1.07
N ALA A 31 2.42 -8.39 -1.20
CA ALA A 31 2.80 -9.40 -0.22
C ALA A 31 2.99 -8.81 1.19
N MET A 32 3.51 -7.58 1.30
CA MET A 32 3.78 -6.93 2.59
C MET A 32 2.51 -6.51 3.35
N PRO A 33 1.53 -5.78 2.76
CA PRO A 33 0.24 -5.50 3.38
C PRO A 33 -0.51 -6.78 3.78
N ASN A 34 -0.49 -7.83 2.96
CA ASN A 34 -1.16 -9.10 3.27
C ASN A 34 -0.55 -9.78 4.50
N ARG A 35 0.77 -9.81 4.62
CA ARG A 35 1.45 -10.31 5.83
C ARG A 35 1.12 -9.47 7.05
N ALA A 36 1.09 -8.15 6.90
CA ALA A 36 0.78 -7.26 7.99
C ALA A 36 -0.68 -7.33 8.43
N HIS A 37 -1.62 -7.61 7.52
CA HIS A 37 -3.02 -7.89 7.85
C HIS A 37 -3.15 -9.12 8.75
N ASN A 38 -2.44 -10.20 8.41
CA ASN A 38 -2.46 -11.44 9.19
C ASN A 38 -1.66 -11.34 10.50
N GLY A 39 -0.66 -10.46 10.58
CA GLY A 39 0.24 -10.35 11.73
C GLY A 39 -0.04 -9.12 12.60
N THR A 40 0.31 -7.93 12.12
CA THR A 40 0.28 -6.70 12.93
C THR A 40 -1.14 -6.13 13.08
N PHE A 41 -1.96 -6.22 12.03
CA PHE A 41 -3.23 -5.52 11.89
C PHE A 41 -4.42 -6.50 11.83
N HIS A 42 -4.67 -7.18 12.95
CA HIS A 42 -5.73 -8.19 13.08
C HIS A 42 -7.16 -7.69 12.74
N LYS A 43 -7.42 -6.37 12.80
CA LYS A 43 -8.72 -5.77 12.49
C LYS A 43 -8.57 -4.49 11.68
N MET A 44 -8.40 -4.62 10.37
CA MET A 44 -8.49 -3.49 9.46
C MET A 44 -9.95 -3.19 9.13
N ARG A 45 -10.41 -1.98 9.44
CA ARG A 45 -11.74 -1.52 9.02
C ARG A 45 -11.65 -0.88 7.63
N PRO A 46 -12.67 -1.03 6.75
CA PRO A 46 -12.70 -0.38 5.44
C PRO A 46 -12.41 1.13 5.50
N LYS A 47 -12.96 1.81 6.51
CA LYS A 47 -12.75 3.24 6.73
C LYS A 47 -11.30 3.67 6.96
N HIS A 48 -10.39 2.74 7.26
CA HIS A 48 -8.97 3.02 7.48
C HIS A 48 -8.07 2.41 6.41
N LEU A 49 -8.62 1.68 5.44
CA LEU A 49 -7.84 0.93 4.45
C LEU A 49 -6.84 1.83 3.72
N GLN A 50 -7.27 3.02 3.31
CA GLN A 50 -6.41 3.98 2.64
C GLN A 50 -5.21 4.40 3.49
N ARG A 51 -5.37 4.54 4.81
CA ARG A 51 -4.28 4.92 5.72
C ARG A 51 -3.23 3.82 5.80
N TYR A 52 -3.66 2.55 5.86
CA TYR A 52 -2.74 1.41 5.82
C TYR A 52 -1.99 1.35 4.48
N VAL A 53 -2.69 1.49 3.35
CA VAL A 53 -2.04 1.47 2.02
C VAL A 53 -1.02 2.61 1.89
N SER A 54 -1.36 3.82 2.35
CA SER A 54 -0.40 4.94 2.37
C SER A 54 0.85 4.64 3.19
N GLU A 55 0.71 4.02 4.36
CA GLU A 55 1.84 3.62 5.20
C GLU A 55 2.78 2.63 4.47
N PHE A 56 2.23 1.60 3.81
CA PHE A 56 3.04 0.64 3.05
C PHE A 56 3.68 1.28 1.82
N THR A 57 2.98 2.20 1.16
CA THR A 57 3.51 2.96 0.03
C THR A 57 4.71 3.80 0.46
N ASP A 58 4.59 4.52 1.59
CA ASP A 58 5.67 5.32 2.12
C ASP A 58 6.89 4.46 2.49
N LYS A 59 6.67 3.32 3.18
CA LYS A 59 7.75 2.37 3.52
C LYS A 59 8.44 1.80 2.29
N HIS A 60 7.68 1.43 1.26
CA HIS A 60 8.24 0.92 0.02
C HIS A 60 9.11 1.98 -0.68
N ASN A 61 8.65 3.23 -0.72
CA ASN A 61 9.36 4.31 -1.42
C ASN A 61 10.64 4.79 -0.71
N ILE A 62 10.71 4.66 0.62
CA ILE A 62 11.91 5.03 1.39
C ILE A 62 12.81 3.83 1.72
N GLY A 63 12.41 2.61 1.35
CA GLY A 63 13.06 1.35 1.75
C GLY A 63 14.53 1.26 1.37
N ASP A 64 14.90 1.82 0.21
CA ASP A 64 16.27 1.81 -0.30
C ASP A 64 17.14 2.97 0.25
N SER A 65 16.56 3.86 1.05
CA SER A 65 17.31 4.97 1.66
C SER A 65 17.99 4.55 2.95
N GLY A 66 19.13 5.16 3.29
CA GLY A 66 19.82 4.89 4.55
C GLY A 66 18.96 5.25 5.77
N THR A 67 19.15 4.56 6.90
CA THR A 67 18.32 4.68 8.12
C THR A 67 18.08 6.13 8.56
N LEU A 68 19.11 6.98 8.51
CA LEU A 68 18.98 8.40 8.89
C LEU A 68 18.05 9.17 7.94
N ALA A 69 18.11 8.87 6.63
CA ALA A 69 17.23 9.47 5.64
C ALA A 69 15.78 9.00 5.85
N GLN A 70 15.57 7.71 6.12
CA GLN A 70 14.24 7.18 6.45
C GLN A 70 13.63 7.89 7.66
N MET A 71 14.40 8.05 8.75
CA MET A 71 13.95 8.74 9.96
C MET A 71 13.59 10.20 9.67
N ARG A 72 14.49 10.92 8.98
CA ARG A 72 14.28 12.31 8.59
C ARG A 72 13.01 12.47 7.75
N ASP A 73 12.85 11.65 6.72
CA ASP A 73 11.76 11.75 5.77
C ASP A 73 10.42 11.38 6.42
N THR A 74 10.43 10.41 7.33
CA THR A 74 9.27 10.05 8.14
C THR A 74 8.82 11.22 9.03
N VAL A 75 9.75 11.85 9.76
CA VAL A 75 9.44 13.00 10.62
C VAL A 75 8.94 14.18 9.79
N ALA A 76 9.58 14.46 8.64
CA ALA A 76 9.17 15.54 7.74
C ALA A 76 7.74 15.34 7.20
N ARG A 77 7.35 14.09 6.87
CA ARG A 77 6.00 13.77 6.38
C ARG A 77 4.92 13.88 7.45
N ILE A 78 5.27 13.72 8.74
CA ILE A 78 4.35 13.84 9.88
C ILE A 78 4.12 15.31 10.28
N ALA A 79 5.09 16.20 10.01
CA ALA A 79 4.99 17.62 10.36
C ALA A 79 3.69 18.25 9.81
N GLY A 80 2.95 18.93 10.69
CA GLY A 80 1.66 19.56 10.34
C GLY A 80 0.48 18.60 10.17
N ARG A 81 0.69 17.28 10.21
CA ARG A 81 -0.39 16.28 10.20
C ARG A 81 -0.77 15.91 11.63
N ARG A 82 -2.07 15.97 11.94
CA ARG A 82 -2.62 15.56 13.23
C ARG A 82 -3.88 14.73 13.01
N LEU A 83 -3.94 13.56 13.64
CA LEU A 83 -5.12 12.70 13.65
C LEU A 83 -5.67 12.65 15.06
N LEU A 84 -6.82 13.27 15.30
CA LEU A 84 -7.48 13.21 16.61
C LEU A 84 -8.29 11.93 16.72
N TYR A 85 -8.51 11.46 17.96
CA TYR A 85 -9.36 10.30 18.20
C TYR A 85 -10.77 10.49 17.63
N ARG A 86 -11.35 11.70 17.75
CA ARG A 86 -12.66 12.02 17.17
C ARG A 86 -12.69 11.84 15.65
N ASP A 87 -11.61 12.20 14.96
CA ASP A 87 -11.51 12.09 13.50
C ASP A 87 -11.24 10.64 13.06
N LEU A 88 -10.53 9.88 13.91
CA LEU A 88 -10.29 8.46 13.69
C LEU A 88 -11.60 7.66 13.81
N VAL A 89 -12.45 7.97 14.80
CA VAL A 89 -13.71 7.24 14.99
C VAL A 89 -14.86 7.77 14.15
N ALA A 90 -14.77 9.00 13.65
CA ALA A 90 -15.76 9.61 12.78
C ALA A 90 -16.17 8.69 11.64
N ASP A 91 -17.43 8.81 11.25
CA ASP A 91 -17.95 8.14 10.07
C ASP A 91 -17.41 8.83 8.81
N ASN A 92 -17.01 8.04 7.83
CA ASN A 92 -16.53 8.53 6.53
C ASN A 92 -17.31 7.89 5.37
N GLY A 93 -18.51 7.38 5.63
CA GLY A 93 -19.38 6.76 4.63
C GLY A 93 -18.96 5.34 4.24
N LEU A 94 -17.89 4.81 4.83
CA LEU A 94 -17.44 3.43 4.66
C LEU A 94 -17.88 2.59 5.86
N SER A 95 -18.43 1.39 5.58
CA SER A 95 -18.95 0.53 6.64
C SER A 95 -17.88 0.20 7.69
N ASN A 96 -18.24 0.32 8.98
CA ASN A 96 -17.41 -0.14 10.09
C ASN A 96 -17.40 -1.67 10.24
N ALA A 97 -18.25 -2.38 9.50
CA ALA A 97 -18.34 -3.82 9.53
C ALA A 97 -17.09 -4.44 8.87
N ALA A 98 -16.28 -5.15 9.65
CA ALA A 98 -15.52 -6.25 9.09
C ALA A 98 -16.53 -7.35 8.78
N ARG A 99 -16.72 -7.73 7.52
CA ARG A 99 -17.44 -8.97 7.22
C ARG A 99 -16.70 -10.11 7.94
N PRO A 100 -17.41 -10.99 8.67
CA PRO A 100 -16.80 -12.12 9.38
C PRO A 100 -16.11 -13.09 8.43
#